data_AF-A0A5Q4G1J0-F1
#
_entry.id   AF-A0A5Q4G1J0-F1
#
_cell.length_a   1.000
_cell.length_b   1.000
_cell.length_c   1.000
_cell.angle_alpha   90.00
_cell.angle_beta   90.00
_cell.angle_gamma   90.00
#
_symmetry.space_group_name_H-M   'P 1'
#
loop_
_entity.id
_entity.type
_entity.pdbx_description
1 polymer ?
#
loop_
_entity_poly.entity_id
_entity_poly.type
_entity_poly.pdbx_seq_one_letter_code
_entity_poly.pdbx_strand_id
1 'polypeptide(L)'
;MNIRKSQGGFTLIELIIVIVVLGILAAVALPRYLDLSTEARNAACDGVFGAVLSQAAINIADPSIGGFGVAGTTAQAIDIIRDADTTLTSPADGQVAISIGGVACANNPYTIPADLVND
;
A
#
# COMPACT_ATOMS: atom_id res chain seq x y z
N MET A 1 -46.11 23.07 37.55
CA MET A 1 -46.64 21.82 36.96
C MET A 1 -45.50 21.11 36.27
N ASN A 2 -45.05 19.97 36.79
CA ASN A 2 -43.84 19.28 36.33
C ASN A 2 -44.15 18.39 35.14
N ILE A 3 -43.57 18.70 33.98
CA ILE A 3 -43.77 17.95 32.73
C ILE A 3 -42.90 16.70 32.78
N ARG A 4 -43.51 15.53 32.98
CA ARG A 4 -42.81 14.24 32.81
C ARG A 4 -42.61 14.01 31.32
N LYS A 5 -41.37 14.14 30.83
CA LYS A 5 -40.99 13.70 29.48
C LYS A 5 -41.17 12.18 29.40
N SER A 6 -42.04 11.72 28.50
CA SER A 6 -42.15 10.31 28.16
C SER A 6 -40.82 9.86 27.55
N GLN A 7 -40.13 8.92 28.22
CA GLN A 7 -38.98 8.24 27.65
C GLN A 7 -39.51 7.17 26.69
N GLY A 8 -39.51 7.47 25.40
CA GLY A 8 -39.78 6.47 24.36
C GLY A 8 -38.63 5.47 24.32
N GLY A 9 -38.91 4.22 24.70
CA GLY A 9 -37.97 3.11 24.54
C GLY A 9 -37.90 2.69 23.07
N PHE A 10 -36.70 2.28 22.62
CA PHE A 10 -36.48 1.69 21.31
C PHE A 10 -37.16 0.31 21.24
N THR A 11 -37.83 0.00 20.12
CA THR A 11 -38.52 -1.29 20.00
C THR A 11 -37.55 -2.38 19.56
N LEU A 12 -37.78 -3.64 19.98
CA LEU A 12 -36.93 -4.77 19.55
C LEU A 12 -36.96 -4.95 18.03
N ILE A 13 -38.11 -4.71 17.40
CA ILE A 13 -38.26 -4.80 15.95
C ILE A 13 -37.41 -3.76 15.21
N GLU A 14 -37.26 -2.56 15.78
CA GLU A 14 -36.47 -1.47 15.20
C GLU A 14 -34.98 -1.82 15.20
N LEU A 15 -34.50 -2.46 16.26
CA LEU A 15 -33.13 -2.96 16.30
C LEU A 15 -32.90 -4.11 15.30
N ILE A 16 -33.88 -5.01 15.16
CA ILE A 16 -33.81 -6.13 14.19
C ILE A 16 -33.74 -5.60 12.76
N ILE A 17 -34.57 -4.63 12.40
CA ILE A 17 -34.57 -4.05 11.05
C ILE A 17 -33.22 -3.38 10.76
N VAL A 18 -32.63 -2.67 11.74
CA VAL A 18 -31.33 -2.00 11.56
C VAL A 18 -30.22 -3.00 11.26
N ILE A 19 -30.11 -4.10 12.01
CA ILE A 19 -29.06 -5.11 11.74
C ILE A 19 -29.29 -5.85 10.42
N VAL A 20 -30.54 -6.03 10.00
CA VAL A 20 -30.86 -6.63 8.68
C VAL A 20 -30.40 -5.70 7.56
N VAL A 21 -30.70 -4.40 7.66
CA VAL A 21 -30.25 -3.42 6.66
C VAL A 21 -28.72 -3.32 6.64
N LEU A 22 -28.07 -3.23 7.80
CA LEU A 22 -26.61 -3.22 7.89
C LEU A 22 -25.99 -4.51 7.34
N GLY A 23 -26.65 -5.66 7.53
CA GLY A 23 -26.22 -6.94 6.97
C GLY A 23 -26.23 -6.96 5.44
N ILE A 24 -27.29 -6.42 4.82
CA ILE A 24 -27.37 -6.31 3.35
C ILE A 24 -26.31 -5.35 2.82
N LEU A 25 -26.16 -4.17 3.44
CA LEU A 25 -25.16 -3.19 3.04
C LEU A 25 -23.74 -3.75 3.17
N ALA A 26 -23.44 -4.47 4.25
CA ALA A 26 -22.14 -5.11 4.45
C ALA A 26 -21.87 -6.18 3.38
N ALA A 27 -22.86 -7.01 3.05
CA ALA A 27 -22.71 -8.08 2.05
C ALA A 27 -22.36 -7.54 0.66
N VAL A 28 -22.89 -6.38 0.27
CA VAL A 28 -22.57 -5.76 -1.04
C VAL A 28 -21.31 -4.90 -1.00
N ALA A 29 -21.01 -4.25 0.13
CA ALA A 29 -19.87 -3.33 0.26
C ALA A 29 -18.54 -4.06 0.47
N LEU A 30 -18.53 -5.16 1.23
CA LEU A 30 -17.31 -5.90 1.57
C LEU A 30 -16.49 -6.37 0.36
N PRO A 31 -17.05 -7.04 -0.67
CA PRO A 31 -16.24 -7.50 -1.81
C PRO A 31 -15.56 -6.33 -2.52
N ARG A 32 -16.28 -5.22 -2.72
CA ARG A 32 -15.73 -4.02 -3.36
C ARG A 32 -14.64 -3.36 -2.53
N TYR A 33 -14.79 -3.36 -1.20
CA TYR A 33 -13.76 -2.83 -0.31
C TYR A 33 -12.46 -3.64 -0.39
N LEU A 34 -12.54 -4.97 -0.50
CA LEU A 34 -11.36 -5.83 -0.65
C LEU A 34 -10.65 -5.61 -1.99
N ASP A 35 -11.42 -5.50 -3.08
CA ASP A 35 -10.88 -5.20 -4.41
C ASP A 35 -10.17 -3.84 -4.42
N LEU A 36 -10.83 -2.79 -3.91
CA LEU A 36 -10.25 -1.44 -3.82
C LEU A 36 -9.01 -1.39 -2.93
N SER A 37 -9.00 -2.13 -1.83
CA SER A 37 -7.84 -2.20 -0.93
C SER A 37 -6.64 -2.85 -1.63
N THR A 38 -6.89 -3.87 -2.46
CA THR A 38 -5.85 -4.53 -3.24
C THR A 38 -5.33 -3.63 -4.35
N GLU A 39 -6.23 -2.97 -5.08
CA GLU A 39 -5.87 -2.03 -6.15
C GLU A 39 -5.08 -0.83 -5.61
N ALA A 40 -5.51 -0.25 -4.49
CA ALA A 40 -4.80 0.85 -3.84
C ALA A 40 -3.36 0.46 -3.45
N ARG A 41 -3.18 -0.79 -2.99
CA ARG A 41 -1.87 -1.32 -2.63
C ARG A 41 -1.00 -1.52 -3.87
N ASN A 42 -1.55 -2.07 -4.96
CA ASN A 42 -0.84 -2.21 -6.23
C ASN A 42 -0.44 -0.85 -6.82
N ALA A 43 -1.33 0.14 -6.79
CA ALA A 43 -1.03 1.49 -7.24
C ALA A 43 0.10 2.14 -6.42
N ALA A 44 0.13 1.91 -5.11
CA ALA A 44 1.24 2.36 -4.25
C ALA A 44 2.56 1.68 -4.65
N CYS A 45 2.54 0.37 -4.89
CA CYS A 45 3.70 -0.39 -5.36
C CYS A 45 4.23 0.12 -6.70
N ASP A 46 3.36 0.37 -7.68
CA ASP A 46 3.76 0.91 -8.97
C ASP A 46 4.34 2.32 -8.85
N GLY A 47 3.81 3.14 -7.94
CA GLY A 47 4.39 4.45 -7.60
C GLY A 47 5.80 4.35 -7.03
N VAL A 48 6.02 3.40 -6.12
CA VAL A 48 7.35 3.10 -5.57
C VAL A 48 8.30 2.58 -6.66
N PHE A 49 7.83 1.66 -7.50
CA PHE A 49 8.62 1.11 -8.60
C PHE A 49 9.06 2.19 -9.58
N GLY A 50 8.16 3.11 -9.94
CA GLY A 50 8.50 4.27 -10.77
C GLY A 50 9.58 5.16 -10.16
N ALA A 51 9.57 5.36 -8.84
CA ALA A 51 10.61 6.08 -8.13
C ALA A 51 11.97 5.36 -8.19
N VAL A 52 11.97 4.02 -8.06
CA VAL A 52 13.18 3.19 -8.22
C VAL A 52 13.75 3.30 -9.64
N LEU A 53 12.91 3.24 -10.68
CA LEU A 53 13.33 3.40 -12.07
C LEU A 53 13.95 4.78 -12.34
N SER A 54 13.31 5.84 -11.85
CA SER A 54 13.83 7.20 -11.97
C SER A 54 15.24 7.32 -11.37
N GLN A 55 15.47 6.64 -10.25
CA GLN A 55 16.74 6.68 -9.54
C GLN A 55 17.81 5.81 -10.20
N ALA A 56 17.42 4.66 -10.76
CA ALA A 56 18.31 3.87 -11.61
C ALA A 56 18.80 4.67 -12.82
N ALA A 57 17.90 5.42 -13.49
CA ALA A 57 18.27 6.30 -14.60
C ALA A 57 19.22 7.44 -14.18
N ILE A 58 19.01 8.03 -13.00
CA ILE A 58 19.92 9.05 -12.47
C ILE A 58 21.29 8.45 -12.13
N ASN A 59 21.33 7.24 -11.55
CA ASN A 59 22.59 6.57 -11.20
C ASN A 59 23.45 6.27 -12.45
N ILE A 60 22.84 5.98 -13.59
CA ILE A 60 23.58 5.81 -14.85
C ILE A 60 24.14 7.13 -15.36
N ALA A 61 23.40 8.23 -15.20
CA ALA A 61 23.87 9.55 -15.60
C ALA A 61 25.01 10.05 -14.69
N ASP A 62 24.95 9.72 -13.39
CA ASP A 62 25.99 10.02 -12.41
C ASP A 62 26.11 8.88 -11.36
N PRO A 63 27.10 7.99 -11.51
CA PRO A 63 27.30 6.85 -10.62
C PRO A 63 27.68 7.25 -9.19
N SER A 64 28.13 8.49 -8.96
CA SER A 64 28.56 8.96 -7.64
C SER A 64 27.38 9.17 -6.67
N ILE A 65 26.16 9.17 -7.20
CA ILE A 65 24.91 9.41 -6.46
C ILE A 65 24.49 8.18 -5.61
N GLY A 66 25.13 7.02 -5.82
CA GLY A 66 24.83 5.80 -5.09
C GLY A 66 23.54 5.12 -5.55
N GLY A 67 23.35 3.86 -5.16
CA GLY A 67 22.22 3.05 -5.58
C GLY A 67 20.96 3.28 -4.74
N PHE A 68 19.92 2.49 -5.01
CA PHE A 68 18.77 2.39 -4.11
C PHE A 68 19.23 1.85 -2.75
N GLY A 69 18.65 2.34 -1.66
CA GLY A 69 18.78 1.64 -0.39
C GLY A 69 17.62 1.92 0.54
N VAL A 70 17.49 1.00 1.47
CA VAL A 70 16.37 0.91 2.40
C VAL A 70 16.76 1.59 3.70
N ALA A 71 15.82 2.34 4.28
CA ALA A 71 15.95 2.89 5.61
C ALA A 71 16.41 1.78 6.60
N GLY A 72 17.65 1.90 7.10
CA GLY A 72 18.20 0.98 8.11
C GLY A 72 19.51 0.26 7.74
N THR A 73 19.98 0.32 6.49
CA THR A 73 21.31 -0.18 6.11
C THR A 73 22.25 0.96 5.74
N THR A 74 23.31 1.15 6.52
CA THR A 74 24.31 2.21 6.31
C THR A 74 25.27 1.88 5.18
N ALA A 75 25.00 2.36 3.98
CA ALA A 75 26.01 2.72 2.97
C ALA A 75 25.33 3.50 1.83
N GLN A 76 25.63 4.80 1.72
CA GLN A 76 25.41 5.70 0.57
C GLN A 76 24.27 5.28 -0.36
N ALA A 77 23.05 5.30 0.17
CA ALA A 77 21.85 5.06 -0.59
C ALA A 77 21.00 6.32 -0.56
N ILE A 78 20.46 6.70 -1.71
CA ILE A 78 19.33 7.63 -1.69
C ILE A 78 18.18 6.88 -1.03
N ASP A 79 17.73 7.43 0.09
CA ASP A 79 16.57 6.98 0.83
C ASP A 79 15.30 7.38 0.05
N ILE A 80 14.99 6.62 -0.98
CA ILE A 80 13.83 6.84 -1.87
C ILE A 80 12.53 6.59 -1.09
N ILE A 81 12.61 5.82 0.00
CA ILE A 81 11.46 5.38 0.77
C ILE A 81 11.71 5.59 2.27
N ARG A 82 11.15 6.69 2.79
CA ARG A 82 11.13 7.03 4.22
C ARG A 82 9.92 6.47 4.94
N ASP A 83 9.48 5.28 4.56
CA ASP A 83 8.31 4.63 5.13
C ASP A 83 8.73 3.34 5.84
N ALA A 84 8.29 3.17 7.07
CA ALA A 84 8.62 2.01 7.88
C ALA A 84 7.86 0.75 7.41
N ASP A 85 6.81 0.93 6.61
CA ASP A 85 5.95 -0.15 6.15
C ASP A 85 6.36 -0.70 4.76
N THR A 86 7.23 0.02 4.05
CA THR A 86 7.68 -0.32 2.71
C THR A 86 9.12 -0.85 2.72
N THR A 87 9.31 -2.03 2.14
CA THR A 87 10.59 -2.72 2.06
C THR A 87 10.95 -2.98 0.61
N LEU A 88 12.20 -2.66 0.25
CA LEU A 88 12.80 -3.00 -1.05
C LEU A 88 13.82 -4.10 -0.82
N THR A 89 13.83 -5.11 -1.68
CA THR A 89 14.88 -6.13 -1.70
C THR A 89 15.33 -6.34 -3.13
N SER A 90 16.59 -6.71 -3.35
CA SER A 90 17.10 -7.11 -4.66
C SER A 90 17.28 -8.61 -4.68
N PRO A 91 16.25 -9.39 -5.08
CA PRO A 91 16.34 -10.85 -5.10
C PRO A 91 17.26 -11.39 -6.20
N ALA A 92 17.54 -10.58 -7.23
CA ALA A 92 18.45 -10.88 -8.33
C ALA A 92 18.96 -9.57 -8.98
N ASP A 93 20.02 -9.67 -9.78
CA ASP A 93 20.54 -8.54 -10.56
C ASP A 93 19.46 -7.99 -11.51
N GLY A 94 19.29 -6.68 -11.52
CA GLY A 94 18.27 -6.03 -12.33
C GLY A 94 16.82 -6.28 -11.91
N GLN A 95 16.60 -6.81 -10.71
CA GLN A 95 15.26 -6.98 -10.15
C GLN A 95 15.13 -6.25 -8.82
N VAL A 96 13.94 -5.71 -8.60
CA VAL A 96 13.55 -5.16 -7.31
C VAL A 96 12.28 -5.82 -6.84
N ALA A 97 12.27 -6.22 -5.58
CA ALA A 97 11.10 -6.70 -4.91
C ALA A 97 10.58 -5.67 -3.91
N ILE A 98 9.29 -5.40 -3.98
CA ILE A 98 8.61 -4.37 -3.18
C ILE A 98 7.57 -5.06 -2.31
N SER A 99 7.57 -4.72 -1.02
CA SER A 99 6.55 -5.14 -0.06
C SER A 99 6.10 -3.95 0.78
N ILE A 100 4.79 -3.78 0.93
CA ILE A 100 4.14 -2.73 1.72
C ILE A 100 3.22 -3.42 2.73
N GLY A 101 3.25 -3.05 4.01
CA GLY A 101 2.41 -3.74 5.00
C GLY A 101 2.94 -5.12 5.39
N GLY A 102 4.20 -5.43 5.05
CA GLY A 102 4.72 -6.80 5.06
C GLY A 102 4.08 -7.72 4.01
N VAL A 103 3.37 -7.17 3.02
CA VAL A 103 2.74 -7.91 1.92
C VAL A 103 3.44 -7.56 0.60
N ALA A 104 3.81 -8.59 -0.16
CA ALA A 104 4.40 -8.41 -1.48
C ALA A 104 3.41 -7.75 -2.46
N CYS A 105 3.94 -6.84 -3.28
CA CYS A 105 3.20 -6.19 -4.35
C CYS A 105 2.76 -7.17 -5.46
N ALA A 106 1.72 -6.82 -6.21
CA ALA A 106 1.38 -7.56 -7.43
C ALA A 106 2.56 -7.50 -8.43
N ASN A 107 2.78 -8.57 -9.19
CA ASN A 107 3.86 -8.68 -10.20
C ASN A 107 5.30 -8.59 -9.65
N ASN A 108 5.46 -8.79 -8.34
CA ASN A 108 6.75 -8.90 -7.67
C ASN A 108 7.49 -10.22 -8.04
N PRO A 109 8.82 -10.22 -8.32
CA PRO A 109 9.71 -9.07 -8.42
C PRO A 109 9.56 -8.32 -9.75
N TYR A 110 9.72 -7.00 -9.66
CA TYR A 110 9.71 -6.14 -10.84
C TYR A 110 11.08 -6.19 -11.52
N THR A 111 11.05 -6.29 -12.86
CA THR A 111 12.26 -6.27 -13.68
C THR A 111 12.61 -4.83 -14.04
N ILE A 112 13.79 -4.39 -13.64
CA ILE A 112 14.38 -3.13 -14.09
C ILE A 112 14.86 -3.37 -15.53
N PRO A 113 14.51 -2.50 -16.49
CA PRO A 113 14.92 -2.69 -17.86
C PRO A 113 16.45 -2.64 -17.97
N ALA A 114 17.02 -3.48 -18.83
CA ALA A 114 18.44 -3.80 -18.83
C ALA A 114 19.35 -2.59 -19.10
N ASP A 115 18.84 -1.56 -19.77
CA ASP A 115 19.52 -0.27 -19.95
C ASP A 115 19.69 0.50 -18.63
N LEU A 116 18.83 0.23 -17.65
CA LEU A 116 18.85 0.82 -16.32
C LEU A 116 19.58 -0.02 -15.26
N VAL A 117 19.99 -1.24 -15.63
CA VAL A 117 20.77 -2.15 -14.78
C VAL A 117 22.23 -1.98 -15.20
N ASN A 118 23.07 -1.49 -14.28
CA ASN A 118 24.50 -1.28 -14.53
C ASN A 118 25.13 -2.47 -15.29
N ASP A 119 25.75 -2.18 -16.45
CA ASP A 119 26.77 -3.01 -17.10
C ASP A 119 28.15 -2.71 -16.49
#